data_AF-A0A830CQ98-F1
#
_entry.id   AF-A0A830CQ98-F1
#
_cell.length_a   1.000
_cell.length_b   1.000
_cell.length_c   1.000
_cell.angle_alpha   90.00
_cell.angle_beta   90.00
_cell.angle_gamma   90.00
#
_symmetry.space_group_name_H-M   'P 1'
#
loop_
_entity.id
_entity.type
_entity.pdbx_description
1 polymer ?
#
loop_
_entity_poly.entity_id
_entity_poly.type
_entity_poly.pdbx_seq_one_letter_code
_entity_poly.pdbx_strand_id
1 'polypeptide(L)' 'MNFWKTTMFFCHFWWGHKQAAFEVFNNSVAERYCGEARSCIWEAHPYGIRSADLSIEHYYKWR' A
#
# COMPACT_ATOMS: atom_id res chain seq x y z
N MET A 1 13.42 -11.18 12.38
CA MET A 1 13.61 -9.74 12.69
C MET A 1 14.21 -9.06 11.45
N ASN A 2 13.59 -8.00 10.92
CA ASN A 2 14.11 -7.25 9.77
C ASN A 2 15.05 -6.12 10.24
N PHE A 3 16.25 -6.46 10.71
CA PHE A 3 17.19 -5.50 11.32
C PHE A 3 17.67 -4.39 10.37
N TRP A 4 17.69 -4.68 9.07
CA TRP A 4 18.17 -3.76 8.04
C TRP A 4 17.06 -2.99 7.33
N LYS A 5 15.80 -3.16 7.76
CA LYS A 5 14.62 -2.53 7.14
C LYS A 5 14.49 -2.80 5.63
N THR A 6 15.02 -3.93 5.14
CA THR A 6 15.06 -4.28 3.72
C THR A 6 13.89 -5.14 3.27
N THR A 7 13.15 -5.75 4.20
CA THR A 7 11.94 -6.50 3.84
C THR A 7 10.94 -5.59 3.14
N MET A 8 10.51 -6.07 1.97
CA MET A 8 9.53 -5.44 1.13
C MET A 8 8.44 -6.46 0.80
N PHE A 9 7.20 -5.99 0.83
CA PHE A 9 6.03 -6.76 0.44
C PHE A 9 5.33 -6.08 -0.72
N PHE A 10 4.94 -6.88 -1.70
CA PHE A 10 4.17 -6.46 -2.85
C PHE A 10 2.81 -7.17 -2.83
N CYS A 11 1.81 -6.48 -3.34
CA CYS A 11 0.53 -7.11 -3.65
C CYS A 11 0.19 -6.83 -5.11
N HIS A 12 -0.23 -7.86 -5.81
CA HIS A 12 -0.92 -7.74 -7.07
C HIS A 12 -2.39 -8.04 -6.80
N PHE A 13 -3.24 -7.05 -7.01
CA PHE A 13 -4.66 -7.14 -6.79
C PHE A 13 -5.41 -7.14 -8.12
N TRP A 14 -6.42 -8.00 -8.23
CA TRP A 14 -7.31 -8.09 -9.38
C TRP A 14 -8.74 -7.79 -8.96
N TRP A 15 -9.42 -6.91 -9.70
CA TRP A 15 -10.83 -6.59 -9.51
C TRP A 15 -11.56 -6.64 -10.86
N GLY A 16 -12.08 -7.81 -11.20
CA GLY A 16 -12.65 -8.06 -12.52
C GLY A 16 -11.57 -7.92 -13.61
N HIS A 17 -11.76 -6.98 -14.55
CA HIS A 17 -10.79 -6.67 -15.60
C HIS A 17 -9.73 -5.62 -15.18
N LYS A 18 -9.85 -5.05 -13.98
CA LYS A 18 -8.89 -4.07 -13.44
C LYS A 18 -7.81 -4.77 -12.63
N GLN A 19 -6.59 -4.25 -12.67
CA GLN A 19 -5.52 -4.77 -11.83
C GLN A 19 -4.58 -3.67 -11.33
N ALA A 20 -3.96 -3.88 -10.18
CA ALA A 20 -2.93 -3.00 -9.66
C ALA A 20 -1.86 -3.83 -8.95
N ALA A 21 -0.60 -3.55 -9.25
CA ALA A 21 0.54 -4.15 -8.59
C ALA A 21 1.39 -3.04 -7.98
N PHE A 22 1.63 -3.11 -6.68
CA PHE A 22 2.34 -2.07 -5.94
C PHE A 22 2.99 -2.63 -4.66
N GLU A 23 3.90 -1.84 -4.09
CA GLU A 23 4.56 -2.11 -2.81
C GLU A 23 3.59 -1.78 -1.67
N VAL A 24 3.02 -2.82 -1.04
CA VAL A 24 2.13 -2.65 0.13
C VAL A 24 2.90 -2.32 1.39
N PHE A 25 4.19 -2.66 1.43
CA PHE A 25 5.06 -2.32 2.54
C PHE A 25 6.53 -2.30 2.10
N ASN A 26 7.21 -1.22 2.41
CA ASN A 26 8.67 -1.10 2.48
C ASN A 26 8.96 -0.02 3.55
N ASN A 27 10.22 0.24 3.91
CA ASN A 27 10.50 1.24 4.95
C ASN A 27 9.97 2.65 4.60
N SER A 28 10.10 3.09 3.34
CA SER A 28 9.59 4.39 2.89
C SER A 28 8.05 4.43 2.83
N VAL A 29 7.40 3.33 2.47
CA VAL A 29 5.94 3.22 2.43
C VAL A 29 5.40 3.21 3.85
N ALA A 30 6.05 2.47 4.75
CA ALA A 30 5.71 2.43 6.17
C ALA A 30 5.80 3.82 6.79
N GLU A 31 6.89 4.55 6.56
CA GLU A 31 7.07 5.91 7.09
C GLU A 31 6.05 6.92 6.54
N ARG A 32 5.53 6.69 5.33
CA ARG A 32 4.65 7.64 4.64
C ARG A 32 3.18 7.33 4.72
N TYR A 33 2.79 6.07 4.87
CA TYR A 33 1.41 5.61 4.67
C TYR A 33 0.85 4.79 5.82
N CYS A 34 1.69 4.40 6.76
CA CYS A 34 1.37 3.43 7.79
C CYS A 34 1.65 4.13 9.11
N GLY A 35 0.62 4.37 9.92
CA GLY A 35 0.71 5.20 11.12
C GLY A 35 1.75 4.70 12.13
N GLU A 36 1.73 5.24 13.36
CA GLU A 36 2.73 4.91 14.39
C GLU A 36 2.86 3.40 14.67
N ALA A 37 1.79 2.64 14.47
CA ALA A 37 1.77 1.18 14.61
C ALA A 37 2.56 0.42 13.53
N ARG A 38 3.04 1.11 12.47
CA ARG A 38 3.67 0.53 11.27
C ARG A 38 2.84 -0.58 10.59
N SER A 39 1.55 -0.60 10.88
CA SER A 39 0.57 -1.40 10.15
C SER A 39 0.08 -0.55 8.98
N CYS A 40 0.07 -1.14 7.78
CA CYS A 40 -0.41 -0.47 6.57
C CYS A 40 -1.76 -1.08 6.19
N ILE A 41 -2.83 -0.30 6.28
CA ILE A 41 -4.14 -0.73 5.79
C ILE A 41 -4.37 -0.13 4.40
N TRP A 42 -4.71 -0.98 3.43
CA TRP A 42 -5.00 -0.58 2.05
C TRP A 42 -6.45 -0.93 1.70
N GLU A 43 -7.16 0.03 1.10
CA GLU A 43 -8.56 -0.12 0.68
C GLU A 43 -8.68 -0.08 -0.84
N ALA A 44 -9.41 -1.06 -1.40
CA ALA A 44 -9.79 -1.04 -2.81
C ALA A 44 -11.01 -0.13 -3.02
N HIS A 45 -10.89 0.81 -3.95
CA HIS A 45 -11.92 1.76 -4.36
C HIS A 45 -12.18 1.65 -5.87
N PRO A 46 -13.38 2.00 -6.39
CA PRO A 46 -13.65 1.94 -7.84
C PRO A 46 -12.62 2.60 -8.77
N TYR A 47 -11.86 3.57 -8.26
CA TYR A 47 -10.83 4.34 -8.99
C TYR A 47 -9.38 3.92 -8.72
N GLY A 48 -9.12 3.12 -7.68
CA GLY A 48 -7.78 2.64 -7.37
C GLY A 48 -7.69 2.03 -5.98
N ILE A 49 -6.48 1.88 -5.46
CA ILE A 49 -6.20 1.40 -4.11
C ILE A 49 -5.59 2.53 -3.31
N ARG A 50 -6.09 2.82 -2.11
CA ARG A 50 -5.62 3.92 -1.24
C ARG A 50 -5.20 3.41 0.13
N SER A 51 -4.36 4.16 0.85
CA SER A 51 -4.12 3.89 2.28
C SER A 51 -5.32 4.33 3.11
N ALA A 52 -5.70 3.55 4.11
CA ALA A 52 -6.75 3.89 5.08
C ALA A 52 -6.22 4.71 6.26
N ASP A 53 -4.90 4.67 6.51
CA ASP A 53 -4.29 5.21 7.73
C ASP A 53 -3.90 6.69 7.65
N LEU A 54 -4.04 7.36 6.49
CA LEU A 54 -3.65 8.77 6.33
C LEU A 54 -4.58 9.59 5.44
N SER A 55 -4.64 10.90 5.73
CA SER A 55 -5.26 11.97 4.94
C SER A 55 -4.50 12.33 3.65
N ILE A 56 -3.48 11.56 3.27
CA ILE A 56 -2.73 11.76 2.03
C ILE A 56 -3.49 11.05 0.92
N GLU A 57 -4.05 11.80 -0.04
CA GLU A 57 -4.74 11.27 -1.22
C GLU A 57 -3.77 10.63 -2.23
N HIS A 58 -3.03 9.60 -1.82
CA HIS A 58 -2.27 8.78 -2.76
C HIS A 58 -3.05 7.50 -3.07
N TYR A 59 -3.35 7.31 -4.35
CA TYR A 59 -4.05 6.12 -4.84
C TYR A 59 -3.25 5.45 -5.96
N TYR A 60 -3.04 4.15 -5.82
CA TYR A 60 -2.57 3.31 -6.90
C TYR A 60 -3.72 3.09 -7.89
N LYS A 61 -3.63 3.72 -9.06
CA LYS A 61 -4.64 3.59 -10.10
C LYS A 61 -4.72 2.16 -10.62
N TRP A 62 -5.93 1.73 -10.95
CA TRP A 62 -6.13 0.54 -11.76
C TRP A 62 -5.41 0.70 -13.10
N ARG A 63 -4.73 -0.36 -13.55
CA ARG A 63 -4.36 -0.60 -14.95
C ARG A 63 -5.48 -1.34 -15.66
#